data_AF-A0A7C9GXG9-F1
#
_entry.id   AF-A0A7C9GXG9-F1
#
_cell.length_a   1.000
_cell.length_b   1.000
_cell.length_c   1.000
_cell.angle_alpha   90.00
_cell.angle_beta   90.00
_cell.angle_gamma   90.00
#
_symmetry.space_group_name_H-M   'P 1'
#
loop_
_entity.id
_entity.type
_entity.pdbx_description
1 polymer ?
#
loop_
_entity_poly.entity_id
_entity_poly.type
_entity_poly.pdbx_seq_one_letter_code
_entity_poly.pdbx_strand_id
1 'polypeptide(L)'
;MSKLAKFSLAAAGFVMAASVYAAPFNGIGRAATPDEIKAWDIDVRPDFKGLPAGSGSVAKGQDVWEAKCASCHGVFGESTEVFTPIAGGTTAADIKSGKVANLARLDFPQRTTLMKVATVSTLWDYINRAMPWTNPKTLTTEEVYSVVAYILNLGEIVPADFVLSDKNIAEVQKRMPNRNGMQTNHGLWDLKGKPDVKNVACMKDCKKEVSITSFLPGSAVDSHGNLVEQNRPIGPARGLDTTKIKK
;
A
#
# COMPACT_ATOMS: atom_id res chain seq x y z
N MET A 1 61.84 -43.32 27.63
CA MET A 1 60.83 -42.30 27.93
C MET A 1 61.02 -41.17 26.92
N SER A 2 60.43 -41.28 25.73
CA SER A 2 59.39 -40.39 25.14
C SER A 2 59.59 -38.89 25.47
N LYS A 3 59.61 -37.96 24.51
CA LYS A 3 58.63 -37.80 23.42
C LYS A 3 59.26 -37.19 22.17
N LEU A 4 58.96 -37.82 21.03
CA LEU A 4 59.23 -37.37 19.67
C LEU A 4 58.28 -36.24 19.23
N ALA A 5 58.84 -35.37 18.39
CA ALA A 5 58.29 -34.70 17.22
C ALA A 5 56.81 -34.91 16.85
N LYS A 6 56.15 -33.83 16.43
CA LYS A 6 55.40 -33.71 15.16
C LYS A 6 54.84 -32.29 14.98
N PHE A 7 55.55 -31.49 14.19
CA PHE A 7 54.94 -30.47 13.35
C PHE A 7 54.30 -31.20 12.16
N SER A 8 52.99 -31.10 11.97
CA SER A 8 52.37 -31.39 10.69
C SER A 8 51.20 -30.43 10.47
N LEU A 9 51.43 -29.60 9.46
CA LEU A 9 50.48 -28.81 8.69
C LEU A 9 49.14 -29.57 8.52
N ALA A 10 48.03 -28.97 8.92
CA ALA A 10 46.70 -29.35 8.45
C ALA A 10 46.05 -28.10 7.87
N ALA A 11 46.31 -27.87 6.58
CA ALA A 11 45.57 -26.95 5.74
C ALA A 11 44.62 -27.75 4.83
N ALA A 12 43.52 -27.09 4.46
CA ALA A 12 42.57 -27.42 3.41
C ALA A 12 41.45 -28.42 3.76
N GLY A 13 40.24 -27.87 3.90
CA GLY A 13 38.99 -28.62 3.94
C GLY A 13 37.78 -27.79 4.34
N PHE A 14 37.72 -26.49 4.01
CA PHE A 14 36.46 -25.74 4.15
C PHE A 14 35.56 -26.14 2.97
N VAL A 15 34.76 -27.19 3.19
CA VAL A 15 33.70 -27.58 2.25
C VAL A 15 32.70 -26.43 2.24
N MET A 16 32.73 -25.60 1.18
CA MET A 16 31.57 -24.80 0.80
C MET A 16 30.45 -25.78 0.47
N ALA A 17 29.56 -26.01 1.42
CA ALA A 17 28.27 -26.60 1.15
C ALA A 17 27.47 -25.59 0.33
N ALA A 18 27.64 -25.59 -0.98
CA ALA A 18 26.67 -25.00 -1.88
C ALA A 18 25.39 -25.80 -1.70
N SER A 19 24.40 -25.21 -1.03
CA SER A 19 23.07 -25.78 -0.90
C SER A 19 22.47 -25.91 -2.30
N VAL A 20 22.55 -27.11 -2.87
CA VAL A 20 21.77 -27.47 -4.06
C VAL A 20 20.33 -27.54 -3.60
N TYR A 21 19.59 -26.45 -3.79
CA TYR A 21 18.13 -26.46 -3.71
C TYR A 21 17.63 -27.39 -4.82
N ALA A 22 17.33 -28.64 -4.47
CA ALA A 22 16.63 -29.55 -5.37
C ALA A 22 15.28 -28.91 -5.73
N ALA A 23 15.04 -28.66 -7.02
CA ALA A 23 13.78 -28.11 -7.48
C ALA A 23 12.64 -29.07 -7.09
N PRO A 24 11.59 -28.61 -6.36
CA PRO A 24 10.52 -29.49 -5.88
C PRO A 24 9.67 -30.10 -7.00
N PHE A 25 9.84 -29.63 -8.25
CA PHE A 25 9.18 -30.14 -9.44
C PHE A 25 10.22 -30.37 -10.53
N ASN A 26 10.36 -31.62 -10.98
CA ASN A 26 11.32 -31.98 -12.01
C ASN A 26 10.96 -31.28 -13.34
N GLY A 27 11.89 -30.49 -13.90
CA GLY A 27 11.72 -29.81 -15.18
C GLY A 27 10.89 -28.50 -15.16
N ILE A 28 10.48 -27.97 -14.00
CA ILE A 28 9.76 -26.69 -13.91
C ILE A 28 10.56 -25.67 -13.11
N GLY A 29 10.98 -24.60 -13.80
CA GLY A 29 11.68 -23.46 -13.20
C GLY A 29 13.13 -23.74 -12.78
N ARG A 30 13.74 -22.73 -12.14
CA ARG A 30 15.07 -22.82 -11.51
C ARG A 30 15.09 -21.97 -10.25
N ALA A 31 16.10 -22.16 -9.40
CA ALA A 31 16.35 -21.23 -8.31
C ALA A 31 16.60 -19.80 -8.85
N ALA A 32 15.99 -18.81 -8.22
CA ALA A 32 16.28 -17.40 -8.48
C ALA A 32 17.71 -17.09 -8.01
N THR A 33 18.45 -16.31 -8.79
CA THR A 33 19.79 -15.87 -8.38
C THR A 33 19.69 -14.79 -7.30
N PRO A 34 20.73 -14.58 -6.48
CA PRO A 34 20.74 -13.49 -5.51
C PRO A 34 20.50 -12.11 -6.14
N ASP A 35 21.01 -11.87 -7.36
CA ASP A 35 20.82 -10.61 -8.07
C ASP A 35 19.37 -10.41 -8.55
N GLU A 36 18.71 -11.48 -8.97
CA GLU A 36 17.28 -11.43 -9.35
C GLU A 36 16.41 -11.10 -8.15
N ILE A 37 16.66 -11.75 -7.01
CA ILE A 37 15.98 -11.46 -5.76
C ILE A 37 16.22 -10.00 -5.39
N LYS A 38 17.47 -9.54 -5.35
CA LYS A 38 17.82 -8.16 -5.01
C LYS A 38 17.15 -7.12 -5.92
N ALA A 39 16.95 -7.43 -7.20
CA ALA A 39 16.34 -6.50 -8.15
C ALA A 39 14.80 -6.39 -8.02
N TRP A 40 14.15 -7.41 -7.46
CA TRP A 40 12.68 -7.52 -7.36
C TRP A 40 12.14 -7.34 -5.94
N ASP A 41 12.88 -7.88 -4.96
CA ASP A 41 12.59 -7.88 -3.52
C ASP A 41 13.05 -6.57 -2.87
N ILE A 42 12.29 -5.51 -3.17
CA ILE A 42 12.49 -4.15 -2.67
C ILE A 42 11.36 -3.71 -1.74
N ASP A 43 10.55 -4.65 -1.24
CA ASP A 43 9.44 -4.35 -0.35
C ASP A 43 9.94 -3.83 1.00
N VAL A 44 9.22 -2.83 1.52
CA VAL A 44 9.43 -2.33 2.88
C VAL A 44 8.21 -2.69 3.71
N ARG A 45 8.39 -3.67 4.58
CA ARG A 45 7.32 -4.17 5.45
C ARG A 45 6.99 -3.18 6.58
N PRO A 46 5.82 -3.30 7.24
CA PRO A 46 5.46 -2.50 8.41
C PRO A 46 6.43 -2.60 9.60
N ASP A 47 7.19 -3.70 9.69
CA ASP A 47 8.27 -3.89 10.67
C ASP A 47 9.64 -3.37 10.17
N PHE A 48 9.65 -2.64 9.05
CA PHE A 48 10.81 -2.06 8.36
C PHE A 48 11.84 -3.07 7.88
N LYS A 49 11.50 -4.36 7.83
CA LYS A 49 12.31 -5.32 7.08
C LYS A 49 12.33 -4.91 5.60
N GLY A 50 13.53 -4.89 5.02
CA GLY A 50 13.77 -4.46 3.64
C GLY A 50 14.07 -2.96 3.49
N LEU A 51 13.95 -2.16 4.56
CA LEU A 51 14.21 -0.73 4.50
C LEU A 51 15.71 -0.43 4.23
N PRO A 52 16.05 0.29 3.14
CA PRO A 52 17.44 0.68 2.89
C PRO A 52 17.91 1.76 3.86
N ALA A 53 19.18 1.70 4.29
CA ALA A 53 19.80 2.74 5.11
C ALA A 53 19.82 4.09 4.37
N GLY A 54 19.55 5.18 5.08
CA GLY A 54 19.51 6.51 4.49
C GLY A 54 18.69 7.51 5.29
N SER A 55 18.66 8.75 4.79
CA SER A 55 17.89 9.82 5.40
C SER A 55 17.48 10.85 4.36
N GLY A 56 16.46 11.66 4.66
CA GLY A 56 16.00 12.75 3.80
C GLY A 56 15.25 13.80 4.60
N SER A 57 15.46 15.07 4.27
CA SER A 57 14.80 16.20 4.95
C SER A 57 13.49 16.57 4.27
N VAL A 58 12.58 17.18 5.02
CA VAL A 58 11.34 17.77 4.47
C VAL A 58 11.67 18.79 3.37
N ALA A 59 12.64 19.67 3.59
CA ALA A 59 13.04 20.69 2.61
C ALA A 59 13.48 20.08 1.27
N LYS A 60 14.37 19.07 1.29
CA LYS A 60 14.76 18.35 0.08
C LYS A 60 13.58 17.59 -0.54
N GLY A 61 12.65 17.13 0.30
CA GLY A 61 11.44 16.46 -0.14
C GLY A 61 10.54 17.36 -0.95
N GLN A 62 10.42 18.63 -0.55
CA GLN A 62 9.71 19.64 -1.30
C GLN A 62 10.33 19.87 -2.69
N ASP A 63 11.66 20.01 -2.78
CA ASP A 63 12.35 20.18 -4.06
C ASP A 63 12.06 19.02 -5.03
N VAL A 64 12.14 17.79 -4.52
CA VAL A 64 11.84 16.57 -5.31
C VAL A 64 10.36 16.52 -5.69
N TRP A 65 9.47 16.89 -4.77
CA TRP A 65 8.03 16.92 -4.99
C TRP A 65 7.64 17.89 -6.09
N GLU A 66 8.13 19.13 -6.03
CA GLU A 66 7.86 20.16 -7.04
C GLU A 66 8.37 19.73 -8.42
N ALA A 67 9.56 19.13 -8.48
CA ALA A 67 10.16 18.71 -9.74
C ALA A 67 9.52 17.45 -10.36
N LYS A 68 9.03 16.51 -9.54
CA LYS A 68 8.67 15.15 -10.00
C LYS A 68 7.24 14.70 -9.67
N CYS A 69 6.52 15.38 -8.79
CA CYS A 69 5.24 14.91 -8.24
C CYS A 69 4.09 15.91 -8.41
N ALA A 70 4.37 17.21 -8.28
CA ALA A 70 3.36 18.26 -8.15
C ALA A 70 2.47 18.43 -9.39
N SER A 71 2.94 18.05 -10.59
CA SER A 71 2.14 18.13 -11.82
C SER A 71 0.86 17.29 -11.79
N CYS A 72 0.82 16.22 -10.98
CA CYS A 72 -0.38 15.39 -10.81
C CYS A 72 -1.00 15.53 -9.41
N HIS A 73 -0.18 15.82 -8.39
CA HIS A 73 -0.62 15.82 -6.99
C HIS A 73 -0.84 17.22 -6.40
N GLY A 74 -0.53 18.30 -7.12
CA GLY A 74 -0.54 19.66 -6.59
C GLY A 74 0.68 19.95 -5.72
N VAL A 75 0.93 21.22 -5.43
CA VAL A 75 2.12 21.65 -4.67
C VAL A 75 2.04 21.18 -3.21
N PHE A 76 0.82 21.10 -2.67
CA PHE A 76 0.53 20.71 -1.28
C PHE A 76 -0.17 19.33 -1.18
N GLY A 77 -0.12 18.51 -2.24
CA GLY A 77 -0.81 17.21 -2.23
C GLY A 77 -2.32 17.31 -2.30
N GLU A 78 -2.85 18.42 -2.79
CA GLU A 78 -4.25 18.82 -2.81
C GLU A 78 -4.97 18.60 -4.14
N SER A 79 -4.23 18.37 -5.22
CA SER A 79 -4.84 18.31 -6.57
C SER A 79 -5.82 17.15 -6.68
N THR A 80 -6.98 17.45 -7.28
CA THR A 80 -8.00 16.48 -7.68
C THR A 80 -8.09 16.32 -9.20
N GLU A 81 -7.17 16.94 -9.95
CA GLU A 81 -7.23 16.96 -11.42
C GLU A 81 -6.92 15.59 -12.01
N VAL A 82 -5.89 14.92 -11.49
CA VAL A 82 -5.43 13.61 -11.98
C VAL A 82 -5.71 12.50 -10.96
N PHE A 83 -5.40 12.75 -9.69
CA PHE A 83 -5.54 11.77 -8.60
C PHE A 83 -6.30 12.37 -7.42
N THR A 84 -6.75 11.54 -6.48
CA THR A 84 -7.31 12.04 -5.22
C THR A 84 -6.22 12.70 -4.34
N PRO A 85 -6.57 13.67 -3.48
CA PRO A 85 -5.59 14.37 -2.64
C PRO A 85 -4.83 13.40 -1.73
N ILE A 86 -3.55 13.68 -1.53
CA ILE A 86 -2.67 12.88 -0.68
C ILE A 86 -2.72 13.36 0.76
N ALA A 87 -2.74 14.68 0.97
CA ALA A 87 -2.70 15.31 2.29
C ALA A 87 -3.98 16.08 2.62
N GLY A 88 -4.21 16.32 3.91
CA GLY A 88 -5.41 16.97 4.43
C GLY A 88 -6.41 16.00 5.07
N GLY A 89 -7.31 16.53 5.89
CA GLY A 89 -8.37 15.76 6.56
C GLY A 89 -7.94 14.96 7.79
N THR A 90 -6.70 15.12 8.25
CA THR A 90 -6.16 14.58 9.51
C THR A 90 -5.87 15.69 10.50
N THR A 91 -5.90 15.38 11.79
CA THR A 91 -5.64 16.33 12.88
C THR A 91 -4.67 15.76 13.93
N ALA A 92 -4.13 16.62 14.80
CA ALA A 92 -3.36 16.18 15.96
C ALA A 92 -4.16 15.25 16.91
N ALA A 93 -5.49 15.40 16.96
CA ALA A 93 -6.36 14.50 17.72
C ALA A 93 -6.39 13.09 17.12
N ASP A 94 -6.38 12.99 15.79
CA ASP A 94 -6.29 11.70 15.08
C ASP A 94 -4.92 11.05 15.29
N ILE A 95 -3.84 11.83 15.30
CA ILE A 95 -2.50 11.33 15.68
C ILE A 95 -2.54 10.76 17.09
N LYS A 96 -3.18 11.44 18.05
CA LYS A 96 -3.30 10.95 19.43
C LYS A 96 -4.10 9.64 19.50
N SER A 97 -5.27 9.57 18.87
CA SER A 97 -6.16 8.40 18.90
C SER A 97 -5.67 7.23 18.03
N GLY A 98 -4.92 7.52 16.97
CA GLY A 98 -4.58 6.59 15.89
C GLY A 98 -5.77 6.19 15.03
N LYS A 99 -6.88 6.93 15.07
CA LYS A 99 -8.06 6.72 14.24
C LYS A 99 -8.52 8.07 13.69
N VAL A 100 -8.65 8.16 12.37
CA VAL A 100 -9.09 9.40 11.71
C VAL A 100 -10.61 9.56 11.82
N ALA A 101 -11.06 10.57 12.57
CA ALA A 101 -12.49 10.83 12.80
C ALA A 101 -13.25 11.13 11.50
N ASN A 102 -12.62 11.87 10.58
CA ASN A 102 -13.23 12.25 9.29
C ASN A 102 -13.55 11.04 8.38
N LEU A 103 -12.96 9.85 8.61
CA LEU A 103 -13.34 8.65 7.85
C LEU A 103 -14.74 8.12 8.22
N ALA A 104 -15.25 8.44 9.41
CA ALA A 104 -16.59 8.06 9.87
C ALA A 104 -17.68 9.06 9.43
N ARG A 105 -17.28 10.20 8.87
CA ARG A 105 -18.18 11.27 8.43
C ARG A 105 -18.63 11.04 6.99
N LEU A 106 -19.95 11.03 6.78
CA LEU A 106 -20.56 10.92 5.45
C LEU A 106 -20.56 12.25 4.68
N ASP A 107 -20.46 13.36 5.41
CA ASP A 107 -20.43 14.72 4.88
C ASP A 107 -19.02 15.25 4.58
N PHE A 108 -17.97 14.46 4.86
CA PHE A 108 -16.60 14.86 4.57
C PHE A 108 -16.32 14.73 3.06
N PRO A 109 -15.93 15.82 2.37
CA PRO A 109 -16.02 15.90 0.91
C PRO A 109 -15.05 15.00 0.17
N GLN A 110 -13.85 14.75 0.72
CA GLN A 110 -12.80 13.97 0.06
C GLN A 110 -11.98 13.18 1.08
N ARG A 111 -11.65 11.92 0.79
CA ARG A 111 -10.79 11.10 1.66
C ARG A 111 -9.39 11.07 1.09
N THR A 112 -8.41 11.50 1.87
CA THR A 112 -7.01 11.59 1.41
C THR A 112 -6.24 10.31 1.68
N THR A 113 -5.06 10.17 1.06
CA THR A 113 -4.16 9.04 1.33
C THR A 113 -3.77 9.00 2.81
N LEU A 114 -3.36 10.14 3.41
CA LEU A 114 -2.94 10.21 4.81
C LEU A 114 -4.06 9.91 5.80
N MET A 115 -5.33 10.14 5.44
CA MET A 115 -6.44 9.70 6.26
C MET A 115 -6.53 8.17 6.37
N LYS A 116 -6.10 7.43 5.35
CA LYS A 116 -6.31 5.98 5.25
C LYS A 116 -5.09 5.15 5.61
N VAL A 117 -3.89 5.56 5.20
CA VAL A 117 -2.69 4.74 5.37
C VAL A 117 -2.35 4.55 6.86
N ALA A 118 -2.17 3.29 7.26
CA ALA A 118 -1.87 2.94 8.65
C ALA A 118 -0.35 2.96 8.96
N THR A 119 0.48 2.75 7.93
CA THR A 119 1.91 2.47 8.07
C THR A 119 2.72 3.38 7.15
N VAL A 120 3.81 3.97 7.67
CA VAL A 120 4.73 4.81 6.88
C VAL A 120 5.46 3.97 5.84
N SER A 121 5.73 2.70 6.16
CA SER A 121 6.37 1.75 5.24
C SER A 121 5.61 1.62 3.92
N THR A 122 4.27 1.72 3.93
CA THR A 122 3.45 1.67 2.73
C THR A 122 3.68 2.88 1.83
N LEU A 123 3.84 4.07 2.42
CA LEU A 123 4.20 5.27 1.65
C LEU A 123 5.59 5.09 1.05
N TRP A 124 6.56 4.65 1.87
CA TRP A 124 7.93 4.42 1.42
C TRP A 124 7.99 3.44 0.25
N ASP A 125 7.48 2.22 0.42
CA ASP A 125 7.54 1.15 -0.59
C ASP A 125 6.84 1.57 -1.88
N TYR A 126 5.62 2.13 -1.77
CA TYR A 126 4.87 2.57 -2.94
C TYR A 126 5.62 3.64 -3.74
N ILE A 127 6.18 4.65 -3.06
CA ILE A 127 6.91 5.73 -3.72
C ILE A 127 8.17 5.20 -4.42
N ASN A 128 8.96 4.36 -3.75
CA ASN A 128 10.15 3.78 -4.35
C ASN A 128 9.85 2.85 -5.53
N ARG A 129 8.79 2.06 -5.43
CA ARG A 129 8.44 1.04 -6.42
C ARG A 129 7.70 1.62 -7.64
N ALA A 130 6.81 2.58 -7.41
CA ALA A 130 5.80 2.98 -8.39
C ALA A 130 5.79 4.47 -8.73
N MET A 131 6.57 5.31 -8.05
CA MET A 131 6.64 6.75 -8.32
C MET A 131 8.01 7.19 -8.88
N PRO A 132 8.06 8.29 -9.65
CA PRO A 132 6.93 9.04 -10.22
C PRO A 132 6.12 8.19 -11.20
N TRP A 133 4.83 8.49 -11.38
CA TRP A 133 3.91 7.68 -12.20
C TRP A 133 4.40 7.47 -13.64
N THR A 134 5.05 8.47 -14.23
CA THR A 134 5.60 8.40 -15.59
C THR A 134 6.98 7.74 -15.67
N ASN A 135 7.67 7.54 -14.54
CA ASN A 135 9.03 7.02 -14.51
C ASN A 135 9.34 6.28 -13.19
N PRO A 136 8.67 5.14 -12.91
CA PRO A 136 8.81 4.42 -11.65
C PRO A 136 10.24 3.89 -11.44
N LYS A 137 10.63 3.68 -10.18
CA LYS A 137 11.97 3.17 -9.77
C LYS A 137 13.15 4.06 -10.17
N THR A 138 12.93 5.37 -10.31
CA THR A 138 13.99 6.34 -10.65
C THR A 138 14.40 7.27 -9.52
N LEU A 139 13.68 7.24 -8.40
CA LEU A 139 14.09 7.94 -7.19
C LEU A 139 15.22 7.19 -6.51
N THR A 140 16.20 7.94 -6.03
CA THR A 140 17.22 7.43 -5.11
C THR A 140 16.61 7.21 -3.71
N THR A 141 17.25 6.37 -2.89
CA THR A 141 16.83 6.14 -1.50
C THR A 141 16.66 7.45 -0.71
N GLU A 142 17.57 8.40 -0.87
CA GLU A 142 17.51 9.71 -0.21
C GLU A 142 16.30 10.53 -0.66
N GLU A 143 16.00 10.53 -1.96
CA GLU A 143 14.82 11.20 -2.51
C GLU A 143 13.53 10.58 -1.99
N VAL A 144 13.45 9.24 -1.88
CA VAL A 144 12.27 8.57 -1.30
C VAL A 144 12.08 8.99 0.16
N TYR A 145 13.13 8.96 0.99
CA TYR A 145 13.04 9.45 2.38
C TYR A 145 12.59 10.90 2.45
N SER A 146 13.14 11.75 1.57
CA SER A 146 12.84 13.18 1.54
C SER A 146 11.38 13.42 1.16
N VAL A 147 10.88 12.79 0.10
CA VAL A 147 9.47 12.91 -0.34
C VAL A 147 8.51 12.36 0.72
N VAL A 148 8.83 11.23 1.36
CA VAL A 148 8.01 10.72 2.47
C VAL A 148 7.99 11.72 3.62
N ALA A 149 9.13 12.32 4.00
CA ALA A 149 9.17 13.36 5.03
C ALA A 149 8.29 14.55 4.67
N TYR A 150 8.33 15.02 3.42
CA TYR A 150 7.49 16.11 2.93
C TYR A 150 6.00 15.79 2.99
N ILE A 151 5.57 14.61 2.53
CA ILE A 151 4.17 14.16 2.64
C ILE A 151 3.72 14.13 4.11
N LEU A 152 4.56 13.61 5.00
CA LEU A 152 4.26 13.58 6.43
C LEU A 152 4.16 15.00 7.04
N ASN A 153 4.96 15.95 6.55
CA ASN A 153 4.87 17.34 6.95
C ASN A 153 3.57 18.01 6.48
N LEU A 154 3.14 17.75 5.24
CA LEU A 154 1.84 18.22 4.73
C LEU A 154 0.66 17.74 5.58
N GLY A 155 0.78 16.58 6.22
CA GLY A 155 -0.20 16.06 7.19
C GLY A 155 0.00 16.51 8.63
N GLU A 156 0.94 17.43 8.90
CA GLU A 156 1.35 17.87 10.24
C GLU A 156 1.83 16.72 11.16
N ILE A 157 2.27 15.60 10.57
CA ILE A 157 2.77 14.43 11.30
C ILE A 157 4.22 14.66 11.75
N VAL A 158 5.00 15.47 11.03
CA VAL A 158 6.37 15.87 11.38
C VAL A 158 6.57 17.37 11.11
N PRO A 159 7.46 18.07 11.84
CA PRO A 159 7.73 19.49 11.62
C PRO A 159 8.51 19.73 10.32
N ALA A 160 8.57 21.00 9.88
CA ALA A 160 9.17 21.39 8.59
C ALA A 160 10.71 21.24 8.53
N ASP A 161 11.37 21.20 9.69
CA ASP A 161 12.82 20.99 9.83
C ASP A 161 13.19 19.51 10.03
N PHE A 162 12.21 18.60 9.95
CA PHE A 162 12.42 17.18 10.24
C PHE A 162 13.29 16.48 9.19
N VAL A 163 14.09 15.52 9.67
CA VAL A 163 14.86 14.58 8.83
C VAL A 163 14.41 13.16 9.13
N LEU A 164 13.77 12.52 8.15
CA LEU A 164 13.38 11.12 8.22
C LEU A 164 14.58 10.24 7.90
N SER A 165 14.74 9.13 8.62
CA SER A 165 15.83 8.18 8.39
C SER A 165 15.43 6.74 8.73
N ASP A 166 16.25 5.79 8.31
CA ASP A 166 16.12 4.38 8.71
C ASP A 166 16.08 4.20 10.23
N LYS A 167 16.72 5.10 10.98
CA LYS A 167 16.85 5.04 12.43
C LYS A 167 15.63 5.53 13.21
N ASN A 168 14.85 6.46 12.64
CA ASN A 168 13.73 7.12 13.34
C ASN A 168 12.35 6.84 12.73
N ILE A 169 12.28 6.24 11.53
CA ILE A 169 11.01 5.98 10.84
C ILE A 169 10.01 5.15 11.66
N ALA A 170 10.51 4.25 12.50
CA ALA A 170 9.66 3.45 13.39
C ALA A 170 8.97 4.29 14.48
N GLU A 171 9.58 5.38 14.92
CA GLU A 171 8.98 6.34 15.84
C GLU A 171 7.94 7.19 15.13
N VAL A 172 8.23 7.60 13.89
CA VAL A 172 7.30 8.35 13.04
C VAL A 172 6.06 7.52 12.72
N GLN A 173 6.17 6.21 12.50
CA GLN A 173 5.02 5.34 12.28
C GLN A 173 4.02 5.31 13.45
N LYS A 174 4.50 5.49 14.69
CA LYS A 174 3.61 5.61 15.87
C LYS A 174 2.76 6.88 15.84
N ARG A 175 3.11 7.85 15.00
CA ARG A 175 2.38 9.11 14.80
C ARG A 175 1.42 9.06 13.62
N MET A 176 1.32 7.95 12.89
CA MET A 176 0.38 7.86 11.76
C MET A 176 -1.06 8.06 12.26
N PRO A 177 -1.84 8.98 11.64
CA PRO A 177 -3.19 9.34 12.11
C PRO A 177 -4.18 8.18 12.13
N ASN A 178 -4.01 7.17 11.26
CA ASN A 178 -4.91 6.03 11.14
C ASN A 178 -4.26 4.68 11.48
N ARG A 179 -3.17 4.66 12.27
CA ARG A 179 -2.45 3.42 12.62
C ARG A 179 -3.30 2.34 13.29
N ASN A 180 -4.38 2.74 13.97
CA ASN A 180 -5.34 1.86 14.64
C ASN A 180 -6.68 1.76 13.87
N GLY A 181 -6.72 2.24 12.62
CA GLY A 181 -7.94 2.28 11.80
C GLY A 181 -8.32 0.94 11.18
N MET A 182 -7.35 0.03 11.02
CA MET A 182 -7.56 -1.29 10.41
C MET A 182 -7.79 -2.35 11.50
N GLN A 183 -8.77 -3.22 11.30
CA GLN A 183 -9.03 -4.36 12.18
C GLN A 183 -9.47 -5.57 11.37
N THR A 184 -9.10 -6.76 11.84
CA THR A 184 -9.61 -8.05 11.34
C THR A 184 -10.83 -8.54 12.13
N ASN A 185 -11.14 -7.90 13.25
CA ASN A 185 -12.28 -8.22 14.11
C ASN A 185 -13.60 -7.65 13.57
N HIS A 186 -13.93 -7.99 12.33
CA HIS A 186 -15.15 -7.58 11.64
C HIS A 186 -16.06 -8.76 11.27
N GLY A 187 -15.67 -9.99 11.59
CA GLY A 187 -16.43 -11.21 11.29
C GLY A 187 -16.42 -11.64 9.82
N LEU A 188 -16.13 -10.76 8.85
CA LEU A 188 -15.88 -11.16 7.46
C LEU A 188 -14.75 -12.19 7.39
N TRP A 189 -14.97 -13.26 6.60
CA TRP A 189 -14.05 -14.39 6.39
C TRP A 189 -13.80 -15.30 7.62
N ASP A 190 -14.50 -15.08 8.73
CA ASP A 190 -14.54 -16.02 9.85
C ASP A 190 -15.83 -16.86 9.79
N LEU A 191 -15.68 -18.19 9.75
CA LEU A 191 -16.81 -19.13 9.77
C LEU A 191 -17.67 -19.00 11.03
N LYS A 192 -17.10 -18.56 12.15
CA LYS A 192 -17.80 -18.27 13.41
C LYS A 192 -18.05 -16.77 13.60
N GLY A 193 -17.69 -15.95 12.61
CA GLY A 193 -17.80 -14.51 12.64
C GLY A 193 -19.27 -14.06 12.66
N LYS A 194 -19.52 -12.95 13.35
CA LYS A 194 -20.83 -12.29 13.29
C LYS A 194 -20.92 -11.49 11.99
N PRO A 195 -21.96 -11.69 11.16
CA PRO A 195 -22.17 -10.86 9.98
C PRO A 195 -22.29 -9.38 10.33
N ASP A 196 -21.72 -8.52 9.49
CA ASP A 196 -21.83 -7.06 9.57
C ASP A 196 -23.24 -6.57 9.20
N VAL A 197 -23.94 -7.31 8.34
CA VAL A 197 -25.35 -7.10 8.01
C VAL A 197 -26.25 -8.17 8.64
N LYS A 198 -27.36 -7.74 9.26
CA LYS A 198 -28.38 -8.65 9.83
C LYS A 198 -29.58 -8.83 8.91
N ASN A 199 -29.32 -9.06 7.62
CA ASN A 199 -30.42 -9.26 6.67
C ASN A 199 -31.08 -10.61 6.90
N VAL A 200 -32.40 -10.58 7.13
CA VAL A 200 -33.26 -11.77 7.11
C VAL A 200 -33.95 -11.78 5.74
N ALA A 201 -33.90 -12.92 5.04
CA ALA A 201 -34.62 -13.08 3.79
C ALA A 201 -36.11 -12.85 4.04
N CYS A 202 -36.74 -12.00 3.23
CA CYS A 202 -38.19 -11.84 3.30
C CYS A 202 -38.87 -13.09 2.74
N MET A 203 -39.78 -13.69 3.52
CA MET A 203 -40.46 -14.95 3.16
C MET A 203 -41.97 -14.79 2.88
N LYS A 204 -42.59 -13.69 3.31
CA LYS A 204 -44.02 -13.38 3.12
C LYS A 204 -44.20 -11.88 2.92
N ASP A 205 -45.13 -11.52 2.03
CA ASP A 205 -45.53 -10.13 1.73
C ASP A 205 -44.35 -9.18 1.46
N CYS A 206 -43.36 -9.70 0.73
CA CYS A 206 -42.15 -8.95 0.39
C CYS A 206 -42.47 -7.75 -0.49
N LYS A 207 -41.65 -6.70 -0.35
CA LYS A 207 -41.78 -5.46 -1.11
C LYS A 207 -41.86 -5.81 -2.60
N LYS A 208 -43.02 -5.55 -3.22
CA LYS A 208 -43.33 -5.95 -4.59
C LYS A 208 -42.52 -5.16 -5.62
N GLU A 209 -42.09 -3.97 -5.25
CA GLU A 209 -41.33 -3.06 -6.11
C GLU A 209 -39.97 -2.71 -5.48
N VAL A 210 -38.93 -2.82 -6.29
CA VAL A 210 -37.58 -2.39 -5.94
C VAL A 210 -37.45 -0.92 -6.32
N SER A 211 -37.20 -0.07 -5.33
CA SER A 211 -36.84 1.32 -5.59
C SER A 211 -35.35 1.39 -5.89
N ILE A 212 -34.99 1.79 -7.10
CA ILE A 212 -33.60 2.06 -7.46
C ILE A 212 -33.23 3.41 -6.84
N THR A 213 -32.43 3.40 -5.78
CA THR A 213 -31.99 4.61 -5.07
C THR A 213 -30.72 5.21 -5.63
N SER A 214 -29.95 4.43 -6.41
CA SER A 214 -28.80 4.92 -7.17
C SER A 214 -28.66 4.12 -8.47
N PHE A 215 -28.27 4.81 -9.53
CA PHE A 215 -27.97 4.21 -10.83
C PHE A 215 -26.80 4.95 -11.45
N LEU A 216 -25.93 4.25 -12.17
CA LEU A 216 -24.86 4.92 -12.93
C LEU A 216 -25.52 5.79 -14.03
N PRO A 217 -25.09 7.05 -14.23
CA PRO A 217 -25.60 7.86 -15.32
C PRO A 217 -25.45 7.15 -16.66
N GLY A 218 -26.37 7.35 -17.61
CA GLY A 218 -26.33 6.65 -18.91
C GLY A 218 -24.99 6.79 -19.65
N SER A 219 -24.32 7.94 -19.51
CA SER A 219 -22.98 8.19 -20.07
C SER A 219 -21.86 7.36 -19.45
N ALA A 220 -22.06 6.79 -18.26
CA ALA A 220 -21.09 6.01 -17.51
C ALA A 220 -21.32 4.50 -17.60
N VAL A 221 -22.54 4.07 -17.97
CA VAL A 221 -22.96 2.66 -17.90
C VAL A 221 -22.29 1.81 -18.99
N ASP A 222 -22.07 2.39 -20.18
CA ASP A 222 -21.49 1.71 -21.35
C ASP A 222 -20.09 2.23 -21.74
N SER A 223 -19.46 3.07 -20.91
CA SER A 223 -18.16 3.70 -21.23
C SER A 223 -17.04 2.70 -21.48
N HIS A 224 -17.18 1.46 -21.00
CA HIS A 224 -16.22 0.38 -21.18
C HIS A 224 -16.81 -0.79 -21.98
N GLY A 225 -17.85 -0.56 -22.79
CA GLY A 225 -18.55 -1.57 -23.57
C GLY A 225 -19.70 -2.24 -22.82
N ASN A 226 -20.26 -3.31 -23.39
CA ASN A 226 -21.48 -3.91 -22.88
C ASN A 226 -21.21 -4.80 -21.65
N LEU A 227 -21.80 -4.46 -20.50
CA LEU A 227 -21.56 -5.16 -19.22
C LEU A 227 -22.02 -6.63 -19.24
N VAL A 228 -22.97 -7.00 -20.11
CA VAL A 228 -23.38 -8.41 -20.28
C VAL A 228 -22.28 -9.27 -20.89
N GLU A 229 -21.44 -8.70 -21.76
CA GLU A 229 -20.34 -9.40 -22.43
C GLU A 229 -19.10 -9.56 -21.54
N GLN A 230 -18.99 -8.71 -20.51
CA GLN A 230 -17.89 -8.73 -19.55
C GLN A 230 -18.15 -9.66 -18.35
N ASN A 231 -19.39 -10.12 -18.20
CA ASN A 231 -19.76 -11.05 -17.13
C ASN A 231 -19.83 -12.48 -17.65
N ARG A 232 -19.33 -13.41 -16.83
CA ARG A 232 -19.48 -14.83 -17.14
C ARG A 232 -20.96 -15.21 -17.12
N PRO A 233 -21.44 -16.02 -18.08
CA PRO A 233 -22.83 -16.50 -18.10
C PRO A 233 -23.12 -17.55 -17.02
N ILE A 234 -22.14 -17.89 -16.18
CA ILE A 234 -22.24 -18.90 -15.12
C ILE A 234 -22.00 -18.20 -13.77
N GLY A 235 -22.98 -18.30 -12.88
CA GLY A 235 -22.96 -17.67 -11.56
C GLY A 235 -24.28 -16.93 -11.25
N PRO A 236 -24.45 -16.49 -9.99
CA PRO A 236 -25.65 -15.76 -9.56
C PRO A 236 -25.69 -14.32 -10.09
N ALA A 237 -24.54 -13.74 -10.45
CA ALA A 237 -24.45 -12.42 -11.06
C ALA A 237 -24.73 -12.49 -12.56
N ARG A 238 -25.67 -11.67 -13.05
CA ARG A 238 -25.94 -11.48 -14.47
C ARG A 238 -25.48 -10.08 -14.88
N GLY A 239 -24.70 -9.99 -15.95
CA GLY A 239 -24.34 -8.69 -16.51
C GLY A 239 -25.57 -8.00 -17.09
N LEU A 240 -25.64 -6.68 -16.93
CA LEU A 240 -26.71 -5.85 -17.48
C LEU A 240 -26.48 -5.61 -18.97
N ASP A 241 -27.48 -5.84 -19.81
CA ASP A 241 -27.41 -5.50 -21.24
C ASP A 241 -27.59 -3.99 -21.41
N THR A 242 -26.46 -3.30 -21.53
CA THR A 242 -26.41 -1.84 -21.55
C THR A 242 -27.01 -1.22 -22.80
N THR A 243 -27.17 -2.00 -23.88
CA THR A 243 -27.84 -1.57 -25.12
C THR A 243 -29.35 -1.37 -24.95
N LYS A 244 -29.94 -1.96 -23.90
CA LYS A 244 -31.39 -1.93 -23.62
C LYS A 244 -31.79 -0.90 -22.58
N ILE A 245 -30.83 -0.18 -22.01
CA ILE A 245 -31.09 0.88 -21.04
C ILE A 245 -31.46 2.13 -21.82
N LYS A 246 -32.63 2.72 -21.51
CA LYS A 246 -32.99 4.02 -22.07
C LYS A 246 -31.98 5.06 -21.58
N LYS A 247 -31.28 5.71 -22.51
CA LYS A 247 -30.35 6.81 -22.23
C LYS A 247 -31.06 7.99 -21.57
#